data_AF-A0A2S5LJ81-F1
#
_entry.id   AF-A0A2S5LJ81-F1
#
_cell.length_a   1.000
_cell.length_b   1.000
_cell.length_c   1.000
_cell.angle_alpha   90.00
_cell.angle_beta   90.00
_cell.angle_gamma   90.00
#
_symmetry.space_group_name_H-M   'P 1'
#
loop_
_entity.id
_entity.type
_entity.pdbx_description
1 polymer ?
#
loop_
_entity_poly.entity_id
_entity_poly.type
_entity_poly.pdbx_seq_one_letter_code
_entity_poly.pdbx_strand_id
1 'polypeptide(L)'
;MEGMMATTLAEVEGTPAAYPPKPSNLSMTARNLPYSYHHIWQRIEAYTAYRFSPRSIQWVAEGPGYWLPPLSPATITTSELWSDDAWQVIDAPPGSPLGGFNLPTCAHYRFSGTVGAGPVPEIVNAACARLAEFLANVAQSNGVRREE
;
A
#
# COMPACT_ATOMS: atom_id res chain seq x y z
N MET A 1 16.04 10.95 -26.29
CA MET A 1 16.07 10.68 -24.84
C MET A 1 15.20 9.46 -24.65
N GLU A 2 15.82 8.30 -24.50
CA GLU A 2 15.10 7.06 -24.16
C GLU A 2 14.31 7.33 -22.87
N GLY A 3 13.05 6.90 -22.79
CA GLY A 3 12.20 7.16 -21.63
C GLY A 3 12.76 6.45 -20.41
N MET A 4 13.67 7.12 -19.68
CA MET A 4 14.29 6.55 -18.49
C MET A 4 13.25 6.52 -17.38
N MET A 5 13.10 5.37 -16.74
CA MET A 5 12.25 5.18 -15.56
C MET A 5 13.13 5.29 -14.32
N ALA A 6 12.72 6.13 -13.38
CA ALA A 6 13.35 6.20 -12.08
C ALA A 6 12.98 4.94 -11.26
N THR A 7 13.91 4.49 -10.42
CA THR A 7 13.76 3.25 -9.66
C THR A 7 13.52 3.54 -8.19
N THR A 8 12.51 2.92 -7.59
CA THR A 8 12.35 2.95 -6.13
C THR A 8 13.38 2.00 -5.50
N LEU A 9 14.25 2.55 -4.64
CA LEU A 9 15.29 1.80 -3.94
C LEU A 9 14.83 1.34 -2.55
N ALA A 10 14.03 2.16 -1.86
CA ALA A 10 13.53 1.85 -0.54
C ALA A 10 12.11 2.38 -0.32
N GLU A 11 11.35 1.66 0.49
CA GLU A 11 10.00 2.01 0.93
C GLU A 11 9.88 1.69 2.42
N VAL A 12 9.40 2.66 3.20
CA VAL A 12 9.18 2.52 4.64
C VAL A 12 7.77 2.98 4.96
N GLU A 13 6.88 1.99 5.18
CA GLU A 13 5.50 2.23 5.62
C GLU A 13 5.42 2.32 7.14
N GLY A 14 4.66 3.30 7.63
CA GLY A 14 4.27 3.39 9.03
C GLY A 14 3.14 2.41 9.39
N THR A 15 2.87 2.28 10.69
CA THR A 15 1.73 1.50 11.19
C THR A 15 0.40 2.18 10.83
N PRO A 16 -0.60 1.45 10.30
CA PRO A 16 -1.92 2.03 10.06
C PRO A 16 -2.62 2.40 11.36
N ALA A 17 -3.33 3.53 11.34
CA ALA A 17 -4.09 4.00 12.51
C ALA A 17 -5.24 3.04 12.89
N ALA A 18 -5.98 2.55 11.89
CA ALA A 18 -7.03 1.55 12.06
C ALA A 18 -7.36 0.90 10.71
N TYR A 19 -7.72 -0.39 10.73
CA TYR A 19 -8.24 -1.08 9.54
C TYR A 19 -9.74 -0.83 9.36
N PRO A 20 -10.27 -0.91 8.12
CA PRO A 20 -11.70 -0.82 7.90
C PRO A 20 -12.47 -1.90 8.69
N PRO A 21 -13.72 -1.63 9.08
CA PRO A 21 -14.51 -2.54 9.89
C PRO A 21 -14.79 -3.87 9.16
N LYS A 22 -15.19 -4.89 9.92
CA LYS A 22 -15.64 -6.17 9.35
C LYS A 22 -16.89 -5.95 8.48
N PRO A 23 -17.03 -6.61 7.32
CA PRO A 23 -18.27 -6.68 6.57
C PRO A 23 -19.40 -7.22 7.45
N SER A 24 -20.59 -6.63 7.32
CA SER A 24 -21.75 -6.99 8.14
C SER A 24 -22.37 -8.33 7.74
N ASN A 25 -22.19 -8.77 6.49
CA ASN A 25 -22.84 -9.92 5.87
C ASN A 25 -22.07 -11.25 6.00
N LEU A 26 -21.18 -11.38 6.98
CA LEU A 26 -20.40 -12.60 7.21
C LEU A 26 -21.23 -13.73 7.84
N SER A 27 -20.83 -14.98 7.64
CA SER A 27 -21.31 -16.14 8.40
C SER A 27 -20.84 -16.07 9.86
N MET A 28 -21.49 -16.81 10.76
CA MET A 28 -21.06 -16.86 12.17
C MET A 28 -19.62 -17.37 12.30
N THR A 29 -19.25 -18.37 11.51
CA THR A 29 -17.88 -18.91 11.50
C THR A 29 -16.87 -17.88 11.03
N ALA A 30 -17.15 -17.15 9.94
CA ALA A 30 -16.25 -16.11 9.45
C ALA A 30 -16.13 -14.92 10.41
N ARG A 31 -17.21 -14.56 11.12
CA ARG A 31 -17.15 -13.52 12.17
C ARG A 31 -16.25 -13.91 13.34
N ASN A 32 -16.22 -15.21 13.66
CA ASN A 32 -15.55 -15.80 14.82
C ASN A 32 -14.20 -16.46 14.46
N LEU A 33 -13.58 -16.06 13.35
CA LEU A 33 -12.22 -16.48 13.04
C LEU A 33 -11.28 -16.19 14.23
N PRO A 34 -10.37 -17.12 14.58
CA PRO A 34 -9.54 -17.01 15.79
C PRO A 34 -8.48 -15.91 15.70
N TYR A 35 -8.26 -15.32 14.51
CA TYR A 35 -7.32 -14.23 14.27
C TYR A 35 -8.06 -12.92 13.99
N SER A 36 -7.36 -11.80 14.24
CA SER A 36 -7.90 -10.47 13.95
C SER A 36 -8.24 -10.33 12.47
N TYR A 37 -9.39 -9.69 12.19
CA TYR A 37 -9.83 -9.37 10.83
C TYR A 37 -8.85 -8.43 10.11
N HIS A 38 -7.97 -7.75 10.85
CA HIS A 38 -6.88 -6.94 10.33
C HIS A 38 -5.97 -7.73 9.38
N HIS A 39 -5.76 -9.03 9.62
CA HIS A 39 -4.94 -9.87 8.75
C HIS A 39 -5.52 -10.04 7.33
N ILE A 40 -6.84 -9.95 7.18
CA ILE A 40 -7.50 -10.03 5.87
C ILE A 40 -7.23 -8.75 5.09
N TRP A 41 -7.35 -7.59 5.74
CA TRP A 41 -7.00 -6.31 5.14
C TRP A 41 -5.53 -6.24 4.73
N GLN A 42 -4.62 -6.68 5.60
CA GLN A 42 -3.19 -6.75 5.28
C GLN A 42 -2.91 -7.58 4.02
N ARG A 43 -3.60 -8.72 3.86
CA ARG A 43 -3.46 -9.55 2.65
C ARG A 43 -3.97 -8.86 1.39
N ILE A 44 -5.10 -8.16 1.48
CA ILE A 44 -5.65 -7.40 0.36
C ILE A 44 -4.69 -6.28 -0.03
N GLU A 45 -4.22 -5.50 0.93
CA GLU A 45 -3.29 -4.39 0.68
C GLU A 45 -1.96 -4.86 0.10
N ALA A 46 -1.44 -6.01 0.55
CA ALA A 46 -0.24 -6.62 -0.01
C ALA A 46 -0.40 -7.04 -1.48
N TYR A 47 -1.62 -7.40 -1.90
CA TYR A 47 -1.88 -7.88 -3.27
C TYR A 47 -2.19 -6.76 -4.27
N THR A 48 -2.76 -5.64 -3.83
CA THR A 48 -3.30 -4.60 -4.74
C THR A 48 -2.41 -3.39 -4.93
N ALA A 49 -1.29 -3.27 -4.19
CA ALA A 49 -0.52 -2.03 -4.05
C ALA A 49 -1.39 -0.82 -3.65
N TYR A 50 -2.57 -1.08 -3.08
CA TYR A 50 -3.50 -0.07 -2.58
C TYR A 50 -3.54 -0.14 -1.05
N ARG A 51 -3.63 1.00 -0.38
CA ARG A 51 -3.81 1.11 1.07
C ARG A 51 -5.20 1.67 1.33
N PHE A 52 -5.95 1.01 2.19
CA PHE A 52 -7.29 1.45 2.60
C PHE A 52 -7.24 2.17 3.95
N SER A 53 -6.20 1.90 4.75
CA SER A 53 -5.95 2.62 6.00
C SER A 53 -4.83 3.64 5.84
N PRO A 54 -5.06 4.90 6.25
CA PRO A 54 -4.04 5.94 6.28
C PRO A 54 -2.83 5.55 7.14
N ARG A 55 -1.64 5.78 6.60
CA ARG A 55 -0.35 5.65 7.29
C ARG A 55 0.72 6.57 6.66
N SER A 56 1.75 6.89 7.44
CA SER A 56 2.92 7.60 6.91
C SER A 56 3.71 6.71 5.95
N ILE A 57 4.39 7.33 5.00
CA ILE A 57 5.25 6.65 4.04
C ILE A 57 6.48 7.47 3.74
N GLN A 58 7.58 6.77 3.50
CA GLN A 58 8.79 7.34 2.94
C GLN A 58 9.31 6.45 1.81
N TRP A 59 9.65 7.07 0.68
CA TRP A 59 10.33 6.41 -0.43
C TRP A 59 11.70 7.02 -0.65
N VAL A 60 12.64 6.18 -1.10
CA VAL A 60 13.89 6.62 -1.73
C VAL A 60 13.86 6.14 -3.17
N ALA A 61 14.08 7.05 -4.11
CA ALA A 61 14.11 6.76 -5.54
C ALA A 61 15.41 7.28 -6.18
N GLU A 62 15.90 6.56 -7.18
CA GLU A 62 17.03 6.97 -8.01
C GLU A 62 16.51 7.52 -9.34
N GLY A 63 16.85 8.78 -9.61
CA GLY A 63 16.63 9.41 -10.91
C GLY A 63 17.83 9.22 -11.86
N PRO A 64 17.76 9.78 -13.09
CA PRO A 64 16.69 10.62 -13.59
C PRO A 64 15.56 9.78 -14.17
N GLY A 65 14.46 10.43 -14.54
CA GLY A 65 13.37 9.80 -15.27
C GLY A 65 12.03 9.87 -14.57
N TYR A 66 11.06 9.15 -15.13
CA TYR A 66 9.71 9.10 -14.61
C TYR A 66 9.63 8.27 -13.33
N TRP A 67 9.06 8.83 -12.26
CA TRP A 67 8.81 8.14 -11.01
C TRP A 67 7.33 8.23 -10.63
N LEU A 68 6.72 7.08 -10.31
CA LEU A 68 5.38 6.98 -9.76
C LEU A 68 5.47 6.34 -8.37
N PRO A 69 4.80 6.89 -7.34
CA PRO A 69 4.72 6.24 -6.04
C PRO A 69 4.21 4.79 -6.16
N PRO A 70 4.94 3.79 -5.62
CA PRO A 70 4.56 2.39 -5.75
C PRO A 70 3.23 2.02 -5.09
N LEU A 71 2.81 2.79 -4.08
CA LEU A 71 1.56 2.55 -3.36
C LEU A 71 0.54 3.66 -3.66
N SER A 72 -0.74 3.28 -3.67
CA SER A 72 -1.86 4.18 -3.89
C SER A 72 -2.91 4.08 -2.78
N PRO A 73 -3.74 5.12 -2.56
CA PRO A 73 -3.52 6.49 -3.00
C PRO A 73 -2.37 7.09 -2.19
N ALA A 74 -1.50 7.87 -2.83
CA ALA A 74 -0.37 8.52 -2.20
C ALA A 74 -0.49 10.05 -2.28
N THR A 75 -0.14 10.71 -1.18
CA THR A 75 0.01 12.16 -1.11
C THR A 75 1.43 12.46 -0.65
N ILE A 76 2.24 13.06 -1.52
CA ILE A 76 3.59 13.52 -1.17
C ILE A 76 3.50 14.90 -0.53
N THR A 77 4.11 15.06 0.64
CA THR A 77 4.17 16.34 1.36
C THR A 77 5.57 16.95 1.32
N THR A 78 6.62 16.13 1.22
CA THR A 78 8.01 16.59 1.23
C THR A 78 8.80 15.84 0.16
N SER A 79 9.60 16.59 -0.61
CA SER A 79 10.59 16.05 -1.54
C SER A 79 11.97 16.53 -1.13
N GLU A 80 12.94 15.63 -1.11
CA GLU A 80 14.32 15.91 -0.75
C GLU A 80 15.26 15.30 -1.77
N LEU A 81 16.42 15.93 -1.95
CA LEU A 81 17.51 15.46 -2.81
C LEU A 81 18.73 15.15 -1.93
N TRP A 82 19.41 14.03 -2.17
CA TRP A 82 20.69 13.78 -1.53
C TRP A 82 21.79 14.61 -2.20
N SER A 83 22.36 15.57 -1.47
CA SER A 83 23.47 16.42 -1.91
C SER A 83 24.31 16.81 -0.70
N ASP A 84 25.62 16.95 -0.90
CA ASP A 84 26.56 17.41 0.14
C ASP A 84 26.44 16.60 1.44
N ASP A 85 26.35 15.27 1.29
CA ASP A 85 26.19 14.28 2.37
C ASP A 85 24.97 14.51 3.29
N ALA A 86 23.93 15.17 2.78
CA ALA A 86 22.69 15.41 3.50
C ALA A 86 21.46 15.33 2.58
N TRP A 87 20.29 15.11 3.20
CA TRP A 87 19.01 15.29 2.53
C TRP A 87 18.64 16.78 2.57
N GLN A 88 18.54 17.39 1.38
CA GLN A 88 18.16 18.79 1.21
C GLN A 88 16.72 18.85 0.73
N VAL A 89 15.86 19.60 1.43
CA VAL A 89 14.49 19.85 0.96
C VAL A 89 14.54 20.61 -0.36
N ILE A 90 13.79 20.12 -1.34
CA ILE A 90 13.65 20.74 -2.66
C ILE A 90 12.19 21.07 -2.93
N ASP A 91 11.95 21.95 -3.89
CA ASP A 91 10.63 22.06 -4.51
C ASP A 91 10.24 20.69 -5.10
N ALA A 92 8.93 20.40 -5.06
CA ALA A 92 8.42 19.16 -5.65
C ALA A 92 8.87 19.06 -7.11
N PRO A 93 9.43 17.91 -7.55
CA PRO A 93 9.83 17.73 -8.93
C PRO A 93 8.65 17.99 -9.88
N PRO A 94 8.90 18.33 -11.16
CA PRO A 94 7.82 18.54 -12.12
C PRO A 94 6.89 17.33 -12.20
N GLY A 95 5.58 17.56 -12.18
CA GLY A 95 4.59 16.50 -12.37
C GLY A 95 4.70 15.85 -13.74
N SER A 96 4.31 14.58 -13.84
CA SER A 96 4.21 13.86 -15.11
C SER A 96 2.76 13.74 -15.57
N PRO A 97 2.47 13.79 -16.90
CA PRO A 97 1.11 13.57 -17.42
C PRO A 97 0.57 12.16 -17.13
N LEU A 98 1.43 11.20 -16.79
CA LEU A 98 1.04 9.85 -16.37
C LEU A 98 0.72 9.76 -14.86
N GLY A 99 0.74 10.89 -14.14
CA GLY A 99 0.73 10.93 -12.68
C GLY A 99 2.14 10.76 -12.08
N GLY A 100 2.37 11.16 -10.84
CA GLY A 100 3.71 11.14 -10.24
C GLY A 100 4.61 12.26 -10.75
N PHE A 101 5.91 12.01 -10.86
CA PHE A 101 6.97 13.02 -11.01
C PHE A 101 7.98 12.68 -12.11
N ASN A 102 8.57 13.71 -12.71
CA ASN A 102 9.74 13.60 -13.59
C ASN A 102 10.98 14.07 -12.83
N LEU A 103 11.88 13.14 -12.52
CA LEU A 103 13.11 13.41 -11.77
C LEU A 103 14.20 13.93 -12.73
N PRO A 104 14.67 15.18 -12.57
CA PRO A 104 15.51 15.84 -13.57
C PRO A 104 16.97 15.38 -13.58
N THR A 105 17.50 14.82 -12.49
CA THR A 105 18.94 14.53 -12.35
C THR A 105 19.21 13.09 -11.92
N CYS A 106 20.43 12.63 -12.21
CA CYS A 106 20.96 11.35 -11.74
C CYS A 106 21.33 11.45 -10.25
N ALA A 107 20.32 11.43 -9.38
CA ALA A 107 20.49 11.62 -7.95
C ALA A 107 19.48 10.78 -7.17
N HIS A 108 19.69 10.71 -5.85
CA HIS A 108 18.77 10.07 -4.93
C HIS A 108 17.75 11.10 -4.43
N TYR A 109 16.49 10.75 -4.54
CA TYR A 109 15.36 11.53 -4.06
C TYR A 109 14.71 10.82 -2.90
N ARG A 110 14.29 11.57 -1.88
CA ARG A 110 13.48 11.06 -0.79
C ARG A 110 12.13 11.76 -0.78
N PHE A 111 11.07 10.97 -0.81
CA PHE A 111 9.69 11.45 -0.80
C PHE A 111 9.03 11.02 0.50
N SER A 112 8.48 11.98 1.24
CA SER A 112 7.73 11.72 2.48
C SER A 112 6.29 12.17 2.31
N GLY A 113 5.36 11.44 2.93
CA GLY A 113 3.94 11.77 2.86
C GLY A 113 3.05 10.73 3.52
N THR A 114 1.86 10.53 2.95
CA THR A 114 0.90 9.53 3.41
C THR A 114 0.44 8.63 2.28
N VAL A 115 0.11 7.38 2.63
CA VAL A 115 -0.64 6.47 1.78
C VAL A 115 -1.89 6.01 2.50
N GLY A 116 -2.91 5.68 1.71
CA GLY A 116 -4.18 5.22 2.22
C GLY A 116 -5.07 6.39 2.62
N ALA A 117 -6.26 6.43 2.01
CA ALA A 117 -7.33 7.35 2.32
C ALA A 117 -8.56 6.98 1.48
N GLY A 118 -9.71 7.53 1.89
CA GLY A 118 -10.94 7.46 1.11
C GLY A 118 -11.81 6.24 1.44
N PRO A 119 -13.03 6.22 0.88
CA PRO A 119 -13.98 5.14 1.10
C PRO A 119 -13.46 3.84 0.47
N VAL A 120 -13.62 2.73 1.20
CA VAL A 120 -13.38 1.40 0.66
C VAL A 120 -14.43 1.12 -0.42
N PRO A 121 -14.05 0.81 -1.67
CA PRO A 121 -15.00 0.44 -2.70
C PRO A 121 -15.79 -0.82 -2.31
N GLU A 122 -17.07 -0.87 -2.63
CA GLU A 122 -17.95 -1.99 -2.26
C GLU A 122 -17.42 -3.34 -2.76
N ILE A 123 -16.83 -3.36 -3.96
CA ILE A 123 -16.22 -4.57 -4.53
C ILE A 123 -15.04 -5.09 -3.69
N VAL A 124 -14.26 -4.20 -3.08
CA VAL A 124 -13.15 -4.57 -2.18
C VAL A 124 -13.72 -5.09 -0.86
N ASN A 125 -14.78 -4.46 -0.35
CA ASN A 125 -15.46 -4.96 0.85
C ASN A 125 -16.03 -6.37 0.62
N ALA A 126 -16.61 -6.63 -0.55
CA ALA A 126 -17.07 -7.95 -0.95
C ALA A 126 -15.92 -8.96 -1.11
N ALA A 127 -14.75 -8.54 -1.62
CA ALA A 127 -13.57 -9.39 -1.67
C ALA A 127 -13.07 -9.76 -0.25
N CYS A 128 -13.09 -8.79 0.67
CA CYS A 128 -12.77 -9.00 2.08
C CYS A 128 -13.73 -10.01 2.74
N ALA A 129 -15.03 -9.90 2.46
CA ALA A 129 -16.02 -10.86 2.91
C ALA A 129 -15.75 -12.27 2.35
N ARG A 130 -15.52 -12.41 1.04
CA ARG A 130 -15.22 -13.70 0.40
C ARG A 130 -13.97 -14.36 0.95
N LEU A 131 -12.91 -13.59 1.18
CA LEU A 131 -11.67 -14.12 1.77
C LEU A 131 -11.90 -14.60 3.21
N ALA A 132 -12.70 -13.87 4.00
CA ALA A 132 -13.07 -14.30 5.35
C ALA A 132 -13.85 -15.63 5.34
N GLU A 133 -14.86 -15.75 4.48
CA GLU A 133 -15.63 -16.99 4.33
C GLU A 133 -14.76 -18.16 3.87
N PHE A 134 -13.88 -17.93 2.90
CA PHE A 134 -12.96 -18.94 2.42
C PHE A 134 -12.06 -19.45 3.55
N LEU A 135 -11.45 -18.55 4.32
CA LEU A 135 -10.57 -18.96 5.40
C LEU A 135 -11.31 -19.64 6.55
N ALA A 136 -12.57 -19.28 6.79
CA ALA A 136 -13.45 -19.97 7.73
C ALA A 136 -13.72 -21.41 7.29
N ASN A 137 -14.04 -21.61 6.01
CA ASN A 137 -14.24 -22.93 5.42
C ASN A 137 -12.97 -23.78 5.50
N VAL A 138 -11.80 -23.19 5.19
CA VAL A 138 -10.50 -23.88 5.28
C VAL A 138 -10.19 -24.28 6.73
N ALA A 139 -10.45 -23.40 7.70
CA ALA A 139 -10.24 -23.72 9.11
C ALA A 139 -11.12 -24.89 9.57
N GLN A 140 -12.37 -24.93 9.13
CA GLN A 140 -13.28 -26.05 9.40
C GLN A 140 -12.83 -27.34 8.72
N SER A 141 -12.46 -27.29 7.43
CA SER A 141 -12.02 -28.47 6.69
C SER A 141 -10.71 -29.05 7.25
N ASN A 142 -9.79 -28.20 7.69
CA ASN A 142 -8.53 -28.64 8.30
C ASN A 142 -8.72 -29.30 9.67
N GLY A 143 -9.84 -29.01 10.36
CA GLY A 143 -10.25 -29.72 11.57
C GLY A 143 -10.92 -31.06 11.32
N VAL A 144 -11.35 -31.33 10.08
CA VAL A 144 -11.95 -32.60 9.65
C VAL A 144 -10.89 -33.36 8.85
N ARG A 145 -9.92 -33.98 9.54
CA ARG A 145 -9.11 -35.03 8.92
C ARG A 145 -10.10 -36.15 8.57
N ARG A 146 -10.40 -36.33 7.29
CA ARG A 146 -11.19 -37.49 6.84
C ARG A 146 -10.37 -38.73 7.15
N GLU A 147 -10.74 -39.43 8.22
CA GLU A 147 -10.32 -40.80 8.41
C GLU A 147 -11.04 -41.62 7.33
N GLU A 148 -10.29 -41.95 6.28
CA GLU A 148 -10.60 -43.06 5.36
C GLU A 148 -9.85 -44.31 5.82
#